data_AF-A0A8X6YYS0-F1
#
_entry.id   AF-A0A8X6YYS0-F1
#
_cell.length_a   1.000
_cell.length_b   1.000
_cell.length_c   1.000
_cell.angle_alpha   90.00
_cell.angle_beta   90.00
_cell.angle_gamma   90.00
#
_symmetry.space_group_name_H-M   'P 1'
#
loop_
_entity.id
_entity.type
_entity.pdbx_description
1 polymer ?
#
loop_
_entity_poly.entity_id
_entity_poly.type
_entity_poly.pdbx_seq_one_letter_code
_entity_poly.pdbx_strand_id
1 'polypeptide(L)'
;MDADEVIKVELSSTCECGGKIAICKKPYIHQKVDLPEIKPYVVEYQLEHGRCRKCGKRRSSKLPEGVTSDTFGPRVKSIIAAFSGFYKNSKREIASVVNDIFNLNISVGSISNSEHRIASKCKKRPVSENYSKRGSRGYDAGKKIKGRKRHIIVDTVGLVIAAEVHSASIQDRDSALNLFAQAKCKVPTLRKFFADQGYIGKLQNRCLLETGCLLTIAKKIVDTGFQVIPKRWIVERTFAWLSNFRRMSKDYEHSPLTSKTNIFFNMITIMLHKLAHS
;
A
#
# COMPACT_ATOMS: atom_id res chain seq x y z
N MET A 1 -22.91 3.52 -15.22
CA MET A 1 -23.16 2.18 -14.65
C MET A 1 -24.66 2.00 -14.69
N ASP A 2 -25.10 0.85 -15.17
CA ASP A 2 -26.52 0.51 -15.13
C ASP A 2 -26.91 0.28 -13.66
N ALA A 3 -28.11 0.72 -13.28
CA ALA A 3 -28.60 0.54 -11.92
C ALA A 3 -29.19 -0.87 -11.79
N ASP A 4 -28.73 -1.62 -10.79
CA ASP A 4 -29.30 -2.94 -10.47
C ASP A 4 -30.75 -2.82 -9.98
N GLU A 5 -31.09 -1.70 -9.32
CA GLU A 5 -32.43 -1.36 -8.86
C GLU A 5 -32.70 0.14 -9.08
N VAL A 6 -33.90 0.50 -9.55
CA VAL A 6 -34.32 1.90 -9.74
C VAL A 6 -35.48 2.22 -8.80
N ILE A 7 -35.18 2.94 -7.74
CA ILE A 7 -36.18 3.45 -6.79
C ILE A 7 -36.60 4.85 -7.25
N LYS A 8 -37.88 5.02 -7.62
CA LYS A 8 -38.45 6.33 -7.91
C LYS A 8 -38.82 7.03 -6.61
N VAL A 9 -38.23 8.18 -6.35
CA VAL A 9 -38.60 9.06 -5.24
C VAL A 9 -39.48 10.17 -5.79
N GLU A 10 -40.74 10.18 -5.37
CA GLU A 10 -41.72 11.18 -5.81
C GLU A 10 -41.55 12.48 -5.01
N LEU A 11 -41.64 13.61 -5.70
CA LEU A 11 -41.64 14.92 -5.06
C LEU A 11 -43.06 15.23 -4.56
N SER A 12 -43.15 15.87 -3.39
CA SER A 12 -44.43 16.42 -2.91
C SER A 12 -45.07 17.34 -3.97
N SER A 13 -46.39 17.28 -4.08
CA SER A 13 -47.15 18.15 -5.00
C SER A 13 -47.27 19.59 -4.48
N THR A 14 -47.06 19.79 -3.18
CA THR A 14 -47.11 21.08 -2.49
C THR A 14 -45.73 21.48 -1.98
N CYS A 15 -45.36 22.72 -2.27
CA CYS A 15 -44.18 23.38 -1.73
C CYS A 15 -44.42 23.76 -0.27
N GLU A 16 -43.34 23.91 0.50
CA GLU A 16 -43.38 24.36 1.90
C GLU A 16 -44.05 25.74 2.06
N CYS A 17 -44.05 26.59 1.01
CA CYS A 17 -44.76 27.86 0.98
C CYS A 17 -46.25 27.77 0.64
N GLY A 18 -46.79 26.55 0.43
CA GLY A 18 -48.19 26.31 0.02
C GLY A 18 -48.46 26.37 -1.49
N GLY A 19 -47.44 26.67 -2.31
CA GLY A 19 -47.56 26.68 -3.78
C GLY A 19 -47.54 25.27 -4.42
N LYS A 20 -48.02 25.16 -5.66
CA LYS A 20 -47.93 23.91 -6.44
C LYS A 20 -46.55 23.76 -7.08
N ILE A 21 -45.98 22.55 -7.05
CA ILE A 21 -44.68 22.27 -7.67
C ILE A 21 -44.85 21.74 -9.09
N ALA A 22 -44.13 22.32 -10.05
CA ALA A 22 -44.06 21.82 -11.42
C ALA A 22 -42.96 20.74 -11.55
N ILE A 23 -43.34 19.54 -11.98
CA ILE A 23 -42.41 18.41 -12.12
C ILE A 23 -41.70 18.45 -13.49
N CYS A 24 -40.37 18.38 -13.48
CA CYS A 24 -39.56 18.27 -14.68
C CYS A 24 -39.70 16.89 -15.36
N LYS A 25 -39.84 16.86 -16.69
CA LYS A 25 -39.99 15.61 -17.47
C LYS A 25 -38.77 14.68 -17.41
N LYS A 26 -37.56 15.24 -17.27
CA LYS A 26 -36.33 14.46 -17.10
C LYS A 26 -36.00 14.35 -15.61
N PRO A 27 -35.93 13.14 -15.05
CA PRO A 27 -35.59 12.99 -13.64
C PRO A 27 -34.13 13.38 -13.41
N TYR A 28 -33.86 13.98 -12.25
CA TYR A 28 -32.50 14.06 -11.72
C TYR A 28 -32.10 12.67 -11.21
N ILE A 29 -30.96 12.17 -11.66
CA ILE A 29 -30.49 10.82 -11.32
C ILE A 29 -29.39 10.94 -10.25
N HIS A 30 -29.66 10.40 -9.07
CA HIS A 30 -28.66 10.20 -8.02
C HIS A 30 -28.42 8.69 -7.84
N GLN A 31 -27.19 8.24 -8.12
CA GLN A 31 -26.81 6.83 -7.98
C GLN A 31 -25.95 6.64 -6.74
N LYS A 32 -26.31 5.68 -5.89
CA LYS A 32 -25.46 5.17 -4.81
C LYS A 32 -25.00 3.77 -5.19
N VAL A 33 -23.69 3.57 -5.24
CA VAL A 33 -23.07 2.26 -5.53
C VAL A 33 -22.49 1.72 -4.24
N ASP A 34 -22.83 0.47 -3.91
CA ASP A 34 -22.31 -0.23 -2.74
C ASP A 34 -21.85 -1.65 -3.12
N LEU A 35 -21.10 -2.31 -2.24
CA LEU A 35 -20.69 -3.70 -2.42
C LEU A 35 -21.73 -4.65 -1.81
N PRO A 36 -22.01 -5.79 -2.46
CA PRO A 36 -22.88 -6.80 -1.86
C PRO A 36 -22.23 -7.40 -0.60
N GLU A 37 -23.04 -7.96 0.29
CA GLU A 37 -22.52 -8.71 1.44
C GLU A 37 -21.70 -9.91 0.97
N ILE A 38 -20.43 -10.00 1.40
CA ILE A 38 -19.51 -11.06 0.96
C ILE A 38 -19.44 -12.16 2.03
N LYS A 39 -20.08 -13.31 1.76
CA LYS A 39 -20.06 -14.48 2.64
C LYS A 39 -19.31 -15.67 2.01
N PRO A 40 -18.54 -16.46 2.81
CA PRO A 40 -17.90 -17.65 2.30
C PRO A 40 -18.93 -18.75 2.05
N TYR A 41 -18.82 -19.42 0.90
CA TYR A 41 -19.59 -20.63 0.61
C TYR A 41 -18.85 -21.85 1.16
N VAL A 42 -19.45 -22.53 2.14
CA VAL A 42 -18.85 -23.66 2.86
C VAL A 42 -19.62 -24.93 2.53
N VAL A 43 -18.91 -25.96 2.08
CA VAL A 43 -19.44 -27.32 1.91
C VAL A 43 -18.73 -28.22 2.90
N GLU A 44 -19.49 -28.84 3.80
CA GLU A 44 -18.95 -29.77 4.80
C GLU A 44 -19.09 -31.21 4.28
N TYR A 45 -17.97 -31.94 4.23
CA TYR A 45 -17.95 -33.36 3.88
C TYR A 45 -17.82 -34.19 5.16
N GLN A 46 -18.91 -34.81 5.59
CA GLN A 46 -18.92 -35.71 6.75
C GLN A 46 -18.49 -37.12 6.31
N LEU A 47 -17.30 -37.54 6.75
CA LEU A 47 -16.73 -38.83 6.39
C LEU A 47 -16.91 -39.82 7.53
N GLU A 48 -17.50 -40.97 7.24
CA GLU A 48 -17.58 -42.07 8.20
C GLU A 48 -16.20 -42.67 8.46
N HIS A 49 -15.95 -43.08 9.70
CA HIS A 49 -14.75 -43.80 10.09
C HIS A 49 -15.07 -44.95 11.05
N GLY A 50 -14.33 -46.05 10.94
CA GLY A 50 -14.52 -47.23 11.77
C GLY A 50 -13.26 -48.06 11.92
N ARG A 51 -13.32 -49.08 12.78
CA ARG A 51 -12.28 -50.11 12.88
C ARG A 51 -12.87 -51.45 12.46
N CYS A 52 -12.11 -52.22 11.68
CA CYS A 52 -12.50 -53.58 11.35
C CYS A 52 -12.52 -54.42 12.64
N ARG A 53 -13.67 -55.05 12.95
CA ARG A 53 -13.82 -55.90 14.16
C ARG A 53 -12.91 -57.14 14.17
N LYS A 54 -12.40 -57.56 13.00
CA LYS A 54 -11.56 -58.76 12.86
C LYS A 54 -10.06 -58.46 12.93
N CYS A 55 -9.58 -57.37 12.31
CA CYS A 55 -8.14 -57.07 12.23
C CYS A 55 -7.74 -55.75 12.90
N GLY A 56 -8.69 -55.01 13.48
CA GLY A 56 -8.45 -53.74 14.18
C GLY A 56 -8.07 -52.55 13.29
N LYS A 57 -7.80 -52.76 11.99
CA LYS A 57 -7.38 -51.69 11.06
C LYS A 57 -8.46 -50.62 10.91
N ARG A 58 -8.05 -49.35 10.92
CA ARG A 58 -8.92 -48.20 10.67
C ARG A 58 -9.34 -48.15 9.20
N ARG A 59 -10.61 -47.83 8.97
CA ARG A 59 -11.20 -47.55 7.65
C ARG A 59 -11.91 -46.21 7.74
N SER A 60 -11.78 -45.41 6.70
CA SER A 60 -12.48 -44.14 6.57
C SER A 60 -13.01 -44.02 5.15
N SER A 61 -14.19 -43.45 5.01
CA SER A 61 -14.78 -43.11 3.71
C SER A 61 -13.88 -42.11 2.98
N LYS A 62 -13.85 -42.22 1.66
CA LYS A 62 -13.06 -41.33 0.80
C LYS A 62 -13.90 -40.11 0.43
N LEU A 63 -13.22 -39.01 0.15
CA LEU A 63 -13.86 -37.84 -0.45
C LEU A 63 -14.43 -38.20 -1.84
N PRO A 64 -15.55 -37.57 -2.26
CA PRO A 64 -16.09 -37.73 -3.61
C PRO A 64 -15.08 -37.36 -4.70
N GLU A 65 -15.26 -37.90 -5.91
CA GLU A 65 -14.42 -37.59 -7.05
C GLU A 65 -14.42 -36.08 -7.35
N GLY A 66 -13.23 -35.51 -7.56
CA GLY A 66 -13.04 -34.07 -7.81
C GLY A 66 -12.83 -33.21 -6.56
N VAL A 67 -13.09 -33.72 -5.35
CA VAL A 67 -12.87 -32.97 -4.11
C VAL A 67 -11.45 -33.20 -3.59
N THR A 68 -10.62 -32.15 -3.65
CA THR A 68 -9.27 -32.20 -3.09
C THR A 68 -9.30 -32.15 -1.56
N SER A 69 -8.32 -32.75 -0.89
CA SER A 69 -8.14 -32.67 0.57
C SER A 69 -7.74 -31.29 1.10
N ASP A 70 -7.69 -30.28 0.24
CA ASP A 70 -7.35 -28.92 0.61
C ASP A 70 -8.54 -28.22 1.27
N THR A 71 -8.30 -27.63 2.43
CA THR A 71 -9.32 -26.88 3.19
C THR A 71 -9.91 -25.71 2.43
N PHE A 72 -9.10 -25.02 1.60
CA PHE A 72 -9.53 -23.82 0.89
C PHE A 72 -9.70 -24.08 -0.60
N GLY A 73 -10.83 -23.63 -1.15
CA GLY A 73 -11.12 -23.66 -2.57
C GLY A 73 -10.23 -22.72 -3.40
N PRO A 74 -10.37 -22.76 -4.74
CA PRO A 74 -9.54 -21.98 -5.66
C PRO A 74 -9.71 -20.46 -5.46
N ARG A 75 -10.92 -19.96 -5.18
CA ARG A 75 -11.18 -18.52 -5.00
C ARG A 75 -10.40 -17.94 -3.82
N VAL A 76 -10.48 -18.60 -2.65
CA VAL A 76 -9.74 -18.17 -1.44
C VAL A 76 -8.23 -18.23 -1.68
N LYS A 77 -7.74 -19.30 -2.31
CA LYS A 77 -6.32 -19.42 -2.68
C LYS A 77 -5.86 -18.31 -3.62
N SER A 78 -6.68 -17.95 -4.61
CA SER A 78 -6.39 -16.85 -5.54
C SER A 78 -6.30 -15.51 -4.81
N ILE A 79 -7.20 -15.25 -3.87
CA ILE A 79 -7.18 -14.03 -3.05
C ILE A 79 -5.91 -13.98 -2.20
N ILE A 80 -5.57 -15.07 -1.50
CA ILE A 80 -4.33 -15.18 -0.71
C ILE A 80 -3.10 -14.95 -1.60
N ALA A 81 -3.04 -15.59 -2.77
CA ALA A 81 -1.95 -15.44 -3.72
C ALA A 81 -1.87 -14.02 -4.29
N ALA A 82 -3.00 -13.36 -4.54
CA ALA A 82 -3.01 -11.97 -4.99
C ALA A 82 -2.48 -11.04 -3.89
N PHE A 83 -2.96 -11.18 -2.65
CA PHE A 83 -2.48 -10.35 -1.54
C PHE A 83 -1.01 -10.58 -1.21
N SER A 84 -0.56 -11.84 -1.18
CA SER A 84 0.84 -12.16 -0.91
C SER A 84 1.76 -11.86 -2.09
N GLY A 85 1.34 -12.24 -3.29
CA GLY A 85 2.14 -12.21 -4.50
C GLY A 85 2.13 -10.86 -5.19
N PHE A 86 0.95 -10.33 -5.49
CA PHE A 86 0.80 -9.04 -6.15
C PHE A 86 0.91 -7.93 -5.12
N TYR A 87 0.01 -7.84 -4.13
CA TYR A 87 -0.04 -6.75 -3.15
C TYR A 87 1.04 -6.81 -2.07
N LYS A 88 1.79 -7.91 -1.98
CA LYS A 88 2.93 -8.12 -1.05
C LYS A 88 2.59 -7.83 0.42
N ASN A 89 1.35 -8.10 0.83
CA ASN A 89 0.94 -8.01 2.21
C ASN A 89 1.65 -9.04 3.08
N SER A 90 1.81 -8.73 4.37
CA SER A 90 2.28 -9.71 5.34
C SER A 90 1.22 -10.79 5.57
N LYS A 91 1.61 -12.00 5.99
CA LYS A 91 0.63 -13.07 6.25
C LYS A 91 -0.40 -12.70 7.33
N ARG A 92 -0.03 -11.82 8.26
CA ARG A 92 -0.94 -11.30 9.30
C ARG A 92 -1.93 -10.30 8.71
N GLU A 93 -1.47 -9.40 7.84
CA GLU A 93 -2.35 -8.49 7.11
C GLU A 93 -3.33 -9.25 6.22
N ILE A 94 -2.86 -10.30 5.53
CA ILE A 94 -3.74 -11.17 4.72
C ILE A 94 -4.79 -11.82 5.61
N ALA A 95 -4.41 -12.34 6.78
CA ALA A 95 -5.36 -12.93 7.71
C ALA A 95 -6.41 -11.90 8.17
N SER A 96 -6.00 -10.67 8.49
CA SER A 96 -6.92 -9.59 8.85
C SER A 96 -7.85 -9.24 7.70
N VAL A 97 -7.33 -8.93 6.51
CA VAL A 97 -8.14 -8.55 5.35
C VAL A 97 -9.12 -9.64 4.96
N VAL A 98 -8.70 -10.90 5.00
CA VAL A 98 -9.56 -12.04 4.69
C VAL A 98 -10.65 -12.21 5.75
N ASN A 99 -10.36 -11.95 7.02
CA ASN A 99 -11.35 -11.93 8.08
C ASN A 99 -12.32 -10.75 7.95
N ASP A 100 -11.81 -9.53 7.76
CA ASP A 100 -12.59 -8.30 7.84
C ASP A 100 -13.52 -8.12 6.62
N ILE A 101 -13.06 -8.55 5.43
CA ILE A 101 -13.84 -8.41 4.18
C ILE A 101 -14.68 -9.65 3.88
N PHE A 102 -14.14 -10.85 4.12
CA PHE A 102 -14.78 -12.10 3.68
C PHE A 102 -15.32 -12.93 4.86
N ASN A 103 -15.25 -12.41 6.08
CA ASN A 103 -15.64 -13.12 7.31
C ASN A 103 -15.02 -14.52 7.41
N LEU A 104 -13.78 -14.66 6.94
CA LEU A 104 -13.07 -15.93 6.86
C LEU A 104 -11.87 -15.92 7.82
N ASN A 105 -12.05 -16.53 8.99
CA ASN A 105 -10.98 -16.65 9.98
C ASN A 105 -9.93 -17.67 9.49
N ILE A 106 -8.75 -17.17 9.12
CA ILE A 106 -7.67 -17.99 8.56
C ILE A 106 -6.36 -17.76 9.33
N SER A 107 -5.71 -18.86 9.71
CA SER A 107 -4.42 -18.78 10.40
C SER A 107 -3.28 -18.40 9.44
N VAL A 108 -2.22 -17.79 9.99
CA VAL A 108 -0.97 -17.51 9.26
C VAL A 108 -0.34 -18.79 8.69
N GLY A 109 -0.49 -19.92 9.40
CA GLY A 109 -0.03 -21.24 8.94
C GLY A 109 -0.80 -21.71 7.71
N SER A 110 -2.13 -21.56 7.73
CA SER A 110 -3.01 -21.88 6.60
C SER A 110 -2.70 -21.05 5.35
N ILE A 111 -2.41 -19.76 5.53
CA ILE A 111 -1.95 -18.87 4.46
C ILE A 111 -0.63 -19.38 3.89
N SER A 112 0.35 -19.66 4.76
CA SER A 112 1.68 -20.14 4.35
C SER A 112 1.61 -21.47 3.58
N ASN A 113 0.77 -22.41 4.04
CA ASN A 113 0.56 -23.68 3.36
C ASN A 113 -0.12 -23.49 2.00
N SER A 114 -1.09 -22.59 1.91
CA SER A 114 -1.76 -22.25 0.65
C SER A 114 -0.78 -21.65 -0.34
N GLU A 115 0.05 -20.69 0.08
CA GLU A 115 1.12 -20.11 -0.74
C GLU A 115 2.08 -21.17 -1.25
N HIS A 116 2.56 -22.06 -0.38
CA HIS A 116 3.49 -23.12 -0.77
C HIS A 116 2.88 -24.05 -1.83
N ARG A 117 1.61 -24.43 -1.68
CA ARG A 117 0.88 -25.26 -2.65
C ARG A 117 0.64 -24.55 -3.98
N ILE A 118 0.40 -23.24 -3.96
CA ILE A 118 0.24 -22.44 -5.18
C ILE A 118 1.59 -22.33 -5.89
N ALA A 119 2.64 -21.99 -5.17
CA ALA A 119 4.00 -21.88 -5.71
C ALA A 119 4.49 -23.20 -6.33
N SER A 120 4.21 -24.34 -5.69
CA SER A 120 4.60 -25.65 -6.21
C SER A 120 3.86 -26.02 -7.51
N LYS A 121 2.63 -25.55 -7.69
CA LYS A 121 1.84 -25.70 -8.93
C LYS A 121 2.26 -24.71 -10.02
N CYS A 122 2.73 -23.51 -9.66
CA CYS A 122 3.20 -22.49 -10.58
C CYS A 122 4.60 -22.77 -11.19
N LYS A 123 5.01 -24.04 -11.34
CA LYS A 123 6.34 -24.36 -11.90
C LYS A 123 6.51 -23.78 -13.31
N LYS A 124 7.55 -22.93 -13.43
CA LYS A 124 8.17 -22.34 -14.63
C LYS A 124 7.33 -21.32 -15.43
N ARG A 125 7.37 -20.07 -14.96
CA ARG A 125 7.88 -18.99 -15.81
C ARG A 125 9.09 -18.39 -15.07
N PRO A 126 10.30 -18.37 -15.64
CA PRO A 126 11.32 -17.50 -15.08
C PRO A 126 10.69 -16.12 -15.03
N VAL A 127 10.73 -15.46 -13.87
CA VAL A 127 10.53 -14.01 -13.80
C VAL A 127 11.55 -13.47 -14.77
N SER A 128 11.11 -13.12 -15.99
CA SER A 128 12.01 -12.88 -17.11
C SER A 128 13.14 -11.97 -16.64
N GLU A 129 14.38 -12.39 -16.85
CA GLU A 129 15.62 -11.62 -16.67
C GLU A 129 15.69 -10.41 -17.63
N ASN A 130 14.55 -9.84 -17.99
CA ASN A 130 14.48 -8.59 -18.72
C ASN A 130 14.71 -7.44 -17.73
N TYR A 131 15.97 -7.28 -17.31
CA TYR A 131 16.46 -6.08 -16.62
C TYR A 131 16.12 -4.80 -17.38
N SER A 132 15.91 -4.89 -18.70
CA SER A 132 15.53 -3.81 -19.60
C SER A 132 14.15 -3.19 -19.33
N LYS A 133 13.22 -3.89 -18.67
CA LYS A 133 11.86 -3.39 -18.43
C LYS A 133 11.69 -2.62 -17.11
N ARG A 134 12.58 -2.77 -16.14
CA ARG A 134 12.45 -2.27 -14.74
C ARG A 134 12.62 -0.75 -14.55
N GLY A 135 12.26 0.09 -15.53
CA GLY A 135 12.41 1.55 -15.45
C GLY A 135 13.85 2.01 -15.14
N SER A 136 14.06 3.31 -14.90
CA SER A 136 15.39 3.86 -14.60
C SER A 136 15.93 3.34 -13.26
N ARG A 137 17.12 2.73 -13.28
CA ARG A 137 17.91 2.37 -12.09
C ARG A 137 19.34 2.86 -12.30
N GLY A 138 19.97 3.29 -11.23
CA GLY A 138 21.33 3.86 -11.26
C GLY A 138 22.24 3.19 -10.27
N TYR A 139 23.51 3.51 -10.36
CA TYR A 139 24.52 3.08 -9.41
C TYR A 139 24.88 4.23 -8.49
N ASP A 140 24.83 3.98 -7.18
CA ASP A 140 25.30 4.91 -6.16
C ASP A 140 26.76 4.55 -5.83
N ALA A 141 27.69 5.42 -6.21
CA ALA A 141 29.12 5.19 -6.01
C ALA A 141 29.53 5.22 -4.52
N GLY A 142 28.82 5.99 -3.70
CA GLY A 142 29.12 6.09 -2.27
C GLY A 142 28.73 4.82 -1.53
N LYS A 143 27.53 4.30 -1.81
CA LYS A 143 27.03 3.05 -1.20
C LYS A 143 27.44 1.79 -1.94
N LYS A 144 28.03 1.93 -3.14
CA LYS A 144 28.40 0.84 -4.05
C LYS A 144 27.26 -0.13 -4.35
N ILE A 145 26.05 0.40 -4.55
CA ILE A 145 24.84 -0.38 -4.81
C ILE A 145 24.08 0.13 -6.04
N LYS A 146 23.45 -0.79 -6.76
CA LYS A 146 22.52 -0.45 -7.85
C LYS A 146 21.10 -0.36 -7.32
N GLY A 147 20.38 0.71 -7.65
CA GLY A 147 19.00 0.87 -7.23
C GLY A 147 18.37 2.20 -7.60
N ARG A 148 17.45 2.64 -6.75
CA ARG A 148 16.76 3.92 -6.83
C ARG A 148 16.87 4.62 -5.49
N LYS A 149 16.83 5.95 -5.55
CA LYS A 149 16.73 6.80 -4.37
C LYS A 149 15.29 7.24 -4.20
N ARG A 150 14.83 7.25 -2.95
CA ARG A 150 13.52 7.76 -2.55
C ARG A 150 13.76 9.03 -1.78
N HIS A 151 13.22 10.13 -2.26
CA HIS A 151 13.36 11.45 -1.66
C HIS A 151 11.99 11.85 -1.13
N ILE A 152 11.93 12.29 0.13
CA ILE A 152 10.68 12.71 0.77
C ILE A 152 10.88 14.06 1.44
N ILE A 153 9.80 14.85 1.46
CA ILE A 153 9.65 16.01 2.33
C ILE A 153 8.54 15.65 3.31
N VAL A 154 8.85 15.86 4.58
CA VAL A 154 7.95 15.58 5.69
C VAL A 154 7.70 16.84 6.50
N ASP A 155 6.57 16.88 7.20
CA ASP A 155 6.31 17.89 8.21
C ASP A 155 7.09 17.62 9.52
N THR A 156 6.81 18.39 10.58
CA THR A 156 7.47 18.26 11.88
C THR A 156 7.11 16.98 12.64
N VAL A 157 6.00 16.33 12.32
CA VAL A 157 5.57 15.07 12.96
C VAL A 157 5.95 13.83 12.14
N GLY A 158 6.44 14.01 10.91
CA GLY A 158 6.92 12.95 10.03
C GLY A 158 5.90 12.50 8.97
N LEU A 159 4.88 13.31 8.69
CA LEU A 159 3.92 13.04 7.62
C LEU A 159 4.47 13.52 6.28
N VAL A 160 4.37 12.67 5.25
CA VAL A 160 4.92 12.96 3.92
C VAL A 160 4.05 13.99 3.18
N ILE A 161 4.65 15.12 2.84
CA ILE A 161 4.05 16.19 2.02
C ILE A 161 4.31 15.91 0.54
N ALA A 162 5.58 15.64 0.20
CA ALA A 162 6.01 15.38 -1.17
C ALA A 162 6.99 14.21 -1.21
N ALA A 163 6.98 13.46 -2.31
CA ALA A 163 7.91 12.34 -2.52
C ALA A 163 8.30 12.24 -4.00
N GLU A 164 9.53 11.80 -4.24
CA GLU A 164 10.06 11.54 -5.57
C GLU A 164 10.95 10.30 -5.54
N VAL A 165 10.91 9.51 -6.61
CA VAL A 165 11.72 8.30 -6.74
C VAL A 165 12.44 8.38 -8.07
N HIS A 166 13.76 8.34 -8.00
CA HIS A 166 14.60 8.49 -9.18
C HIS A 166 15.74 7.48 -9.18
N SER A 167 16.45 7.41 -10.30
CA SER A 167 17.66 6.61 -10.45
C SER A 167 18.68 6.94 -9.35
N ALA A 168 19.37 5.93 -8.80
CA ALA A 168 20.37 6.17 -7.76
C ALA A 168 21.63 6.90 -8.25
N SER A 169 21.80 7.04 -9.56
CA SER A 169 22.90 7.82 -10.16
C SER A 169 22.69 9.33 -10.05
N ILE A 170 21.45 9.78 -9.82
CA ILE A 170 21.15 11.21 -9.66
C ILE A 170 21.58 11.64 -8.26
N GLN A 171 22.29 12.76 -8.20
CA GLN A 171 22.73 13.34 -6.93
C GLN A 171 21.56 13.99 -6.21
N ASP A 172 21.63 13.98 -4.89
CA ASP A 172 20.51 14.41 -4.06
C ASP A 172 20.20 15.90 -4.24
N ARG A 173 21.21 16.69 -4.59
CA ARG A 173 21.09 18.12 -4.88
C ARG A 173 20.24 18.39 -6.13
N ASP A 174 20.39 17.57 -7.16
CA ASP A 174 19.75 17.78 -8.46
C ASP A 174 18.27 17.41 -8.42
N SER A 175 17.91 16.40 -7.61
CA SER A 175 16.52 15.97 -7.44
C SER A 175 15.73 16.79 -6.43
N ALA A 176 16.40 17.56 -5.56
CA ALA A 176 15.77 18.29 -4.46
C ALA A 176 14.76 19.36 -4.91
N LEU A 177 15.04 20.05 -6.02
CA LEU A 177 14.33 21.25 -6.43
C LEU A 177 12.89 20.98 -6.86
N ASN A 178 12.71 19.97 -7.72
CA ASN A 178 11.38 19.52 -8.12
C ASN A 178 10.54 19.10 -6.91
N LEU A 179 11.19 18.45 -5.93
CA LEU A 179 10.54 18.05 -4.70
C LEU A 179 10.13 19.26 -3.83
N PHE A 180 10.99 20.28 -3.71
CA PHE A 180 10.66 21.52 -3.00
C PHE A 180 9.48 22.25 -3.64
N ALA A 181 9.48 22.37 -4.98
CA ALA A 181 8.40 22.98 -5.72
C ALA A 181 7.07 22.24 -5.52
N GLN A 182 7.08 20.90 -5.58
CA GLN A 182 5.91 20.07 -5.27
C GLN A 182 5.39 20.30 -3.84
N ALA A 183 6.29 20.42 -2.85
CA ALA A 183 5.89 20.68 -1.47
C ALA A 183 5.27 22.07 -1.30
N LYS A 184 5.86 23.10 -1.92
CA LYS A 184 5.35 24.48 -1.88
C LYS A 184 4.01 24.61 -2.57
N CYS A 185 3.81 23.93 -3.69
CA CYS A 185 2.52 23.88 -4.39
C CYS A 185 1.43 23.26 -3.51
N LYS A 186 1.73 22.16 -2.81
CA LYS A 186 0.79 21.51 -1.90
C LYS A 186 0.53 22.30 -0.61
N VAL A 187 1.55 23.00 -0.10
CA VAL A 187 1.49 23.77 1.14
C VAL A 187 1.98 25.20 0.85
N PRO A 188 1.10 26.09 0.33
CA PRO A 188 1.49 27.45 -0.03
C PRO A 188 2.02 28.27 1.14
N THR A 189 1.60 27.94 2.37
CA THR A 189 2.06 28.59 3.62
C THR A 189 3.46 28.17 4.06
N LEU A 190 4.10 27.21 3.38
CA LEU A 190 5.43 26.73 3.71
C LEU A 190 6.47 27.85 3.55
N ARG A 191 7.33 28.04 4.56
CA ARG A 191 8.34 29.12 4.59
C ARG A 191 9.79 28.61 4.63
N LYS A 192 10.00 27.39 5.10
CA LYS A 192 11.34 26.91 5.46
C LYS A 192 11.48 25.40 5.27
N PHE A 193 12.60 25.01 4.68
CA PHE A 193 13.05 23.63 4.56
C PHE A 193 14.27 23.39 5.45
N PHE A 194 14.42 22.15 5.91
CA PHE A 194 15.62 21.66 6.59
C PHE A 194 16.20 20.49 5.78
N ALA A 195 17.51 20.49 5.57
CA ALA A 195 18.20 19.41 4.85
C ALA A 195 19.57 19.12 5.49
N ASP A 196 20.18 18.00 5.11
CA ASP A 196 21.50 17.61 5.59
C ASP A 196 22.65 18.33 4.84
N GLN A 197 23.88 18.11 5.32
CA GLN A 197 25.10 18.71 4.74
C GLN A 197 25.35 18.29 3.28
N GLY A 198 24.77 17.18 2.82
CA GLY A 198 24.82 16.77 1.42
C GLY A 198 24.17 17.78 0.49
N TYR A 199 23.26 18.63 0.98
CA TYR A 199 22.56 19.66 0.22
C TYR A 199 23.24 21.05 0.25
N ILE A 200 24.46 21.15 0.79
CA ILE A 200 25.24 22.41 0.80
C ILE A 200 25.57 22.87 -0.62
N GLY A 201 25.51 24.19 -0.85
CA GLY A 201 25.99 24.85 -2.06
C GLY A 201 24.91 25.71 -2.73
N LYS A 202 24.96 25.81 -4.07
CA LYS A 202 24.06 26.65 -4.88
C LYS A 202 22.57 26.33 -4.70
N LEU A 203 22.25 25.17 -4.13
CA LEU A 203 20.88 24.73 -3.93
C LEU A 203 20.07 25.63 -2.99
N GLN A 204 20.68 26.25 -1.99
CA GLN A 204 19.96 27.14 -1.07
C GLN A 204 19.39 28.37 -1.79
N ASN A 205 20.20 28.98 -2.65
CA ASN A 205 19.78 30.11 -3.48
C ASN A 205 18.72 29.68 -4.49
N ARG A 206 18.90 28.52 -5.15
CA ARG A 206 17.91 27.99 -6.08
C ARG A 206 16.58 27.67 -5.41
N CYS A 207 16.60 27.08 -4.22
CA CYS A 207 15.40 26.80 -3.44
C CYS A 207 14.63 28.09 -3.13
N LEU A 208 15.34 29.14 -2.72
CA LEU A 208 14.72 30.44 -2.44
C LEU A 208 14.12 31.06 -3.71
N LEU A 209 14.84 31.03 -4.83
CA LEU A 209 14.35 31.58 -6.10
C LEU A 209 13.15 30.81 -6.66
N GLU A 210 13.16 29.48 -6.59
CA GLU A 210 12.10 28.64 -7.16
C GLU A 210 10.86 28.54 -6.26
N THR A 211 11.01 28.64 -4.94
CA THR A 211 9.90 28.36 -4.00
C THR A 211 9.59 29.50 -3.03
N GLY A 212 10.44 30.52 -2.93
CA GLY A 212 10.36 31.55 -1.89
C GLY A 212 10.65 31.04 -0.47
N CYS A 213 11.09 29.78 -0.31
CA CYS A 213 11.38 29.18 0.99
C CYS A 213 12.87 29.23 1.31
N LEU A 214 13.19 29.41 2.60
CA LEU A 214 14.57 29.31 3.08
C LEU A 214 14.98 27.84 3.25
N LEU A 215 16.10 27.43 2.65
CA LEU A 215 16.72 26.12 2.91
C LEU A 215 17.80 26.25 3.98
N THR A 216 17.54 25.69 5.16
CA THR A 216 18.52 25.62 6.25
C THR A 216 19.20 24.25 6.28
N ILE A 217 20.52 24.26 6.17
CA ILE A 217 21.32 23.06 6.32
C ILE A 217 21.56 22.78 7.80
N ALA A 218 21.14 21.61 8.25
CA ALA A 218 21.41 21.13 9.60
C ALA A 218 22.92 20.83 9.74
N LYS A 219 23.61 21.61 10.57
CA LYS A 219 25.03 21.42 10.86
C LYS A 219 25.22 20.33 11.92
N LYS A 220 26.31 19.58 11.78
CA LYS A 220 26.80 18.68 12.83
C LYS A 220 27.23 19.54 14.04
N ILE A 221 26.88 19.11 15.25
CA ILE A 221 27.14 19.87 16.50
C ILE A 221 28.53 19.55 17.05
N VAL A 222 28.98 18.31 16.96
CA VAL A 222 30.32 17.84 17.39
C VAL A 222 30.89 16.85 16.38
N ASP A 223 32.21 16.81 16.24
CA ASP A 223 32.87 15.89 15.31
C ASP A 223 32.98 14.46 15.84
N THR A 224 32.97 14.28 17.16
CA THR A 224 33.08 13.00 17.85
C THR A 224 31.80 12.64 18.63
N GLY A 225 31.41 11.36 18.60
CA GLY A 225 30.21 10.86 19.30
C GLY A 225 28.89 10.99 18.52
N PHE A 226 27.85 10.30 19.01
CA PHE A 226 26.49 10.41 18.46
C PHE A 226 25.71 11.50 19.20
N GLN A 227 25.19 12.48 18.46
CA GLN A 227 24.29 13.49 19.01
C GLN A 227 23.11 13.71 18.07
N VAL A 228 21.91 13.85 18.64
CA VAL A 228 20.70 14.07 17.87
C VAL A 228 20.73 15.48 17.28
N ILE A 229 20.90 15.57 15.96
CA ILE A 229 20.82 16.84 15.23
C ILE A 229 19.34 17.25 15.14
N PRO A 230 18.96 18.45 15.62
CA PRO A 230 17.58 18.91 15.59
C PRO A 230 16.96 18.82 14.18
N LYS A 231 15.73 18.29 14.11
CA LYS A 231 14.89 18.14 12.89
C LYS A 231 15.39 17.16 11.82
N ARG A 232 16.68 16.80 11.78
CA ARG A 232 17.22 15.82 10.82
C ARG A 232 16.62 14.43 11.01
N TRP A 233 16.50 13.99 12.26
CA TRP A 233 16.03 12.65 12.62
C TRP A 233 14.59 12.34 12.19
N ILE A 234 13.78 13.36 11.87
CA ILE A 234 12.36 13.19 11.51
C ILE A 234 12.22 12.44 10.18
N VAL A 235 13.04 12.80 9.19
CA VAL A 235 13.06 12.13 7.87
C VAL A 235 13.54 10.68 8.04
N GLU A 236 14.62 10.47 8.78
CA GLU A 236 15.18 9.13 9.04
C GLU A 236 14.17 8.23 9.77
N ARG A 237 13.47 8.77 10.79
CA ARG A 237 12.36 8.08 11.46
C ARG A 237 11.22 7.74 10.51
N THR A 238 10.85 8.66 9.63
CA THR A 238 9.78 8.42 8.66
C THR A 238 10.17 7.30 7.70
N PHE A 239 11.43 7.25 7.26
CA PHE A 239 11.94 6.12 6.49
C PHE A 239 11.95 4.81 7.28
N ALA A 240 12.25 4.84 8.59
CA ALA A 240 12.16 3.65 9.44
C ALA A 240 10.71 3.12 9.51
N TRP A 241 9.71 4.00 9.70
CA TRP A 241 8.30 3.61 9.66
C TRP A 241 7.91 3.01 8.30
N LEU A 242 8.28 3.68 7.21
CA LEU A 242 8.02 3.17 5.87
C LEU A 242 8.69 1.82 5.64
N SER A 243 9.89 1.59 6.17
CA SER A 243 10.62 0.33 6.01
C SER A 243 9.97 -0.87 6.70
N ASN A 244 9.06 -0.65 7.65
CA ASN A 244 8.25 -1.72 8.25
C ASN A 244 7.23 -2.32 7.28
N PHE A 245 6.84 -1.57 6.24
CA PHE A 245 6.02 -2.11 5.17
C PHE A 245 6.91 -2.94 4.24
N ARG A 246 6.58 -4.22 4.08
CA ARG A 246 7.40 -5.20 3.33
C ARG A 246 7.84 -4.68 1.96
N ARG A 247 6.94 -4.02 1.21
CA ARG A 247 7.22 -3.43 -0.13
C ARG A 247 8.23 -2.29 -0.12
N MET A 248 8.38 -1.59 1.00
CA MET A 248 9.24 -0.43 1.14
C MET A 248 10.63 -0.79 1.69
N SER A 249 10.76 -1.94 2.35
CA SER A 249 12.04 -2.42 2.92
C SER A 249 13.18 -2.53 1.88
N LYS A 250 12.86 -2.81 0.61
CA LYS A 250 13.81 -2.83 -0.52
C LYS A 250 13.16 -2.23 -1.76
N ASP A 251 13.94 -1.97 -2.81
CA ASP A 251 13.42 -1.57 -4.12
C ASP A 251 12.86 -2.79 -4.87
N TYR A 252 11.62 -3.16 -4.54
CA TYR A 252 10.89 -4.24 -5.22
C TYR A 252 10.19 -3.79 -6.49
N GLU A 253 9.85 -2.50 -6.58
CA GLU A 253 8.91 -1.99 -7.57
C GLU A 253 9.49 -1.96 -8.98
N HIS A 254 8.64 -2.26 -9.95
CA HIS A 254 9.05 -2.23 -11.35
C HIS A 254 9.20 -0.80 -11.87
N SER A 255 8.32 0.12 -11.46
CA SER A 255 8.31 1.52 -11.89
C SER A 255 8.61 2.47 -10.72
N PRO A 256 9.38 3.55 -10.94
CA PRO A 256 9.55 4.62 -9.94
C PRO A 256 8.21 5.24 -9.51
N LEU A 257 7.25 5.34 -10.44
CA LEU A 257 5.92 5.87 -10.15
C LEU A 257 5.19 4.99 -9.14
N THR A 258 5.20 3.66 -9.32
CA THR A 258 4.60 2.72 -8.35
C THR A 258 5.28 2.81 -7.00
N SER A 259 6.63 2.95 -6.97
CA SER A 259 7.35 3.16 -5.70
C SER A 259 6.94 4.48 -5.03
N LYS A 260 6.70 5.55 -5.79
CA LYS A 260 6.21 6.83 -5.26
C LYS A 260 4.78 6.67 -4.72
N THR A 261 3.89 6.00 -5.44
CA THR A 261 2.51 5.73 -4.98
C THR A 261 2.50 4.93 -3.69
N ASN A 262 3.35 3.90 -3.56
CA ASN A 262 3.45 3.12 -2.32
C ASN A 262 3.90 3.97 -1.11
N ILE A 263 4.74 5.00 -1.30
CA ILE A 263 5.09 5.92 -0.21
C ILE A 263 3.83 6.60 0.35
N PHE A 264 2.99 7.15 -0.54
CA PHE A 264 1.76 7.81 -0.13
C PHE A 264 0.73 6.85 0.44
N PHE A 265 0.55 5.67 -0.17
CA PHE A 265 -0.38 4.65 0.32
C PHE A 265 -0.04 4.22 1.75
N ASN A 266 1.22 3.90 2.02
CA ASN A 266 1.65 3.50 3.36
C ASN A 266 1.58 4.68 4.36
N MET A 267 1.76 5.92 3.88
CA MET A 267 1.56 7.11 4.72
C MET A 267 0.10 7.26 5.15
N ILE A 268 -0.87 6.96 4.28
CA ILE A 268 -2.29 6.96 4.66
C ILE A 268 -2.53 5.97 5.81
N THR A 269 -1.98 4.76 5.75
CA THR A 269 -2.09 3.79 6.86
C THR A 269 -1.50 4.33 8.16
N ILE A 270 -0.31 4.95 8.12
CA ILE A 270 0.30 5.57 9.30
C ILE A 270 -0.59 6.68 9.86
N MET A 271 -1.15 7.53 8.99
CA MET A 271 -2.03 8.63 9.39
C MET A 271 -3.32 8.12 10.04
N LEU A 272 -3.96 7.12 9.45
CA LEU A 272 -5.18 6.51 10.00
C LEU A 272 -4.95 5.93 11.39
N HIS A 273 -3.83 5.21 11.58
CA HIS A 273 -3.46 4.71 12.91
C HIS A 273 -3.24 5.83 13.93
N LYS A 274 -2.62 6.95 13.51
CA LYS A 274 -2.41 8.11 14.40
C LYS A 274 -3.74 8.77 14.80
N LEU A 275 -4.69 8.87 13.88
CA LEU A 275 -6.02 9.44 14.13
C LEU A 275 -6.91 8.52 14.98
N ALA A 276 -6.79 7.21 14.82
CA ALA A 276 -7.57 6.24 15.61
C ALA A 276 -7.09 6.14 17.07
N HIS A 277 -5.86 6.56 17.35
CA HIS A 277 -5.23 6.52 18.67
C HIS A 277 -4.94 7.92 19.25
N SER A 278 -5.52 8.97 18.67
CA SER A 278 -5.50 10.35 19.17
C SER A 278 -6.80 10.67 19.88
#